data_AF-A0A0C3HYI4-F1
#
_entry.id   AF-A0A0C3HYI4-F1
#
_cell.length_a   1.000
_cell.length_b   1.000
_cell.length_c   1.000
_cell.angle_alpha   90.00
_cell.angle_beta   90.00
_cell.angle_gamma   90.00
#
_symmetry.space_group_name_H-M   'P 1'
#
loop_
_entity.id
_entity.type
_entity.pdbx_description
1 polymer ?
#
loop_
_entity_poly.entity_id
_entity_poly.type
_entity_poly.pdbx_seq_one_letter_code
_entity_poly.pdbx_strand_id
1 'polypeptide(L)'
;MDLASSFPQFSDLPTELRLKIWEYCLPGPRMVPVRYSRVAKQYISVATPPALLNICTESREVFLSRYTKLILSPDYPSSVYVSFEMDTIFFDSLECSPQGDLAYDLACSPHSDRIQRCAIDVQLWEVLRVFRFDSLSEVRLLRNVQTIALVLRRGRECTDDISLDREMGVVNAAGERRDSLFYAENLRKMLYTGLTRSHWGNGVPSVQLRFL
;
A
#
# COMPACT_ATOMS: atom_id res chain seq x y z
N MET A 1 -8.61 -16.98 36.71
CA MET A 1 -8.79 -17.29 35.28
C MET A 1 -10.27 -17.14 35.03
N ASP A 2 -10.73 -15.92 34.74
CA ASP A 2 -12.15 -15.61 34.71
C ASP A 2 -12.61 -15.35 33.27
N LEU A 3 -13.51 -16.24 32.86
CA LEU A 3 -14.63 -16.13 31.92
C LEU A 3 -14.41 -15.32 30.64
N ALA A 4 -14.35 -16.06 29.53
CA ALA A 4 -14.63 -15.54 28.19
C ALA A 4 -15.86 -14.61 28.23
N SER A 5 -15.67 -13.36 27.85
CA SER A 5 -16.73 -12.40 27.62
C SER A 5 -17.52 -12.83 26.37
N SER A 6 -18.35 -13.86 26.50
CA SER A 6 -19.28 -14.24 25.44
C SER A 6 -20.45 -13.26 25.45
N PHE A 7 -20.77 -12.71 24.28
CA PHE A 7 -21.94 -11.86 24.07
C PHE A 7 -22.91 -12.62 23.15
N PRO A 8 -23.64 -13.62 23.68
CA PRO A 8 -24.50 -14.49 22.87
C PRO A 8 -25.65 -13.72 22.19
N GLN A 9 -26.04 -12.57 22.73
CA GLN A 9 -27.14 -11.74 22.21
C GLN A 9 -26.88 -11.21 20.80
N PHE A 10 -25.64 -11.21 20.32
CA PHE A 10 -25.36 -10.85 18.93
C PHE A 10 -26.09 -11.76 17.95
N SER A 11 -26.17 -13.07 18.25
CA SER A 11 -26.85 -14.05 17.40
C SER A 11 -28.37 -13.90 17.40
N ASP A 12 -28.95 -13.28 18.43
CA ASP A 12 -30.39 -13.04 18.55
C ASP A 12 -30.85 -11.85 17.70
N LEU A 13 -29.91 -11.05 17.17
CA LEU A 13 -30.24 -9.95 16.28
C LEU A 13 -30.73 -10.47 14.92
N PRO A 14 -31.76 -9.84 14.32
CA PRO A 14 -32.13 -10.08 12.93
C PRO A 14 -30.92 -9.99 12.00
N THR A 15 -30.90 -10.84 10.98
CA THR A 15 -29.78 -10.97 10.04
C THR A 15 -29.38 -9.62 9.43
N GLU A 16 -30.35 -8.75 9.12
CA GLU A 16 -30.11 -7.42 8.56
C GLU A 16 -29.29 -6.53 9.51
N LEU A 17 -29.53 -6.63 10.83
CA LEU A 17 -28.77 -5.88 11.82
C LEU A 17 -27.36 -6.46 11.99
N ARG A 18 -27.23 -7.80 12.01
CA ARG A 18 -25.91 -8.46 12.07
C ARG A 18 -25.04 -8.08 10.88
N LEU A 19 -25.60 -8.14 9.67
CA LEU A 19 -24.91 -7.74 8.44
C LEU A 19 -24.50 -6.26 8.48
N LYS A 20 -25.40 -5.36 8.90
CA LYS A 20 -25.04 -3.94 9.07
C LYS A 20 -23.88 -3.75 10.05
N ILE A 21 -23.91 -4.42 11.20
CA ILE A 21 -22.81 -4.33 12.17
C ILE A 21 -21.50 -4.79 11.53
N TRP A 22 -21.50 -5.91 10.81
CA TRP A 22 -20.30 -6.37 10.10
C TRP A 22 -19.83 -5.39 9.02
N GLU A 23 -20.74 -4.80 8.26
CA GLU A 23 -20.39 -3.76 7.28
C GLU A 23 -19.75 -2.54 7.96
N TYR A 24 -20.24 -2.10 9.12
CA TYR A 24 -19.63 -1.04 9.92
C TYR A 24 -18.27 -1.43 10.51
N CYS A 25 -18.01 -2.73 10.71
CA CYS A 25 -16.71 -3.22 11.18
C CYS A 25 -15.68 -3.36 10.05
N LEU A 26 -16.08 -3.25 8.77
CA LEU A 26 -15.13 -3.28 7.67
C LEU A 26 -14.06 -2.20 7.86
N PRO A 27 -12.79 -2.48 7.51
CA PRO A 27 -11.78 -1.44 7.55
C PRO A 27 -12.19 -0.30 6.62
N GLY A 28 -12.03 0.94 7.11
CA GLY A 28 -12.10 2.13 6.26
C GLY A 28 -10.88 2.26 5.34
N PRO A 29 -10.76 3.37 4.59
CA PRO A 29 -9.61 3.63 3.73
C PRO A 29 -8.30 3.55 4.51
N ARG A 30 -7.40 2.66 4.08
CA ARG A 30 -6.12 2.42 4.74
C ARG A 30 -4.98 2.27 3.73
N MET A 31 -3.75 2.46 4.22
CA MET A 31 -2.55 2.08 3.47
C MET A 31 -2.19 0.63 3.81
N VAL A 32 -2.01 -0.18 2.78
CA VAL A 32 -1.66 -1.60 2.91
C VAL A 32 -0.25 -1.78 2.37
N PRO A 33 0.78 -1.88 3.24
CA PRO A 33 2.14 -2.16 2.81
C PRO A 33 2.20 -3.56 2.19
N VAL A 34 2.82 -3.71 1.03
CA VAL A 34 2.96 -5.00 0.35
C VAL A 34 4.41 -5.26 0.02
N ARG A 35 4.89 -6.44 0.41
CA ARG A 35 6.26 -6.90 0.16
C ARG A 35 6.32 -8.40 0.01
N TYR A 36 7.30 -8.88 -0.74
CA TYR A 36 7.54 -10.29 -0.94
C TYR A 36 8.40 -10.87 0.19
N SER A 37 7.87 -11.82 0.95
CA SER A 37 8.64 -12.56 1.95
C SER A 37 9.36 -13.73 1.29
N ARG A 38 10.70 -13.70 1.27
CA ARG A 38 11.52 -14.83 0.79
C ARG A 38 11.41 -16.06 1.69
N VAL A 39 11.19 -15.85 3.00
CA VAL A 39 11.01 -16.94 3.97
C VAL A 39 9.69 -17.65 3.74
N ALA A 40 8.59 -16.89 3.64
CA ALA A 40 7.26 -17.46 3.43
C ALA A 40 6.93 -17.74 1.95
N LYS A 41 7.83 -17.36 1.03
CA LYS A 41 7.67 -17.47 -0.44
C LYS A 41 6.35 -16.91 -0.96
N GLN A 42 5.90 -15.80 -0.38
CA GLN A 42 4.61 -15.19 -0.69
C GLN A 42 4.61 -13.68 -0.43
N TYR A 43 3.65 -12.98 -1.03
CA TYR A 43 3.39 -11.58 -0.70
C TYR A 43 2.69 -11.47 0.65
N ILE A 44 3.24 -10.61 1.51
CA ILE A 44 2.73 -10.35 2.85
C ILE A 44 2.53 -8.85 3.07
N SER A 45 1.74 -8.53 4.08
CA SER A 45 1.61 -7.17 4.61
C SER A 45 2.01 -7.15 6.07
N VAL A 46 2.65 -6.06 6.51
CA VAL A 46 2.87 -5.78 7.94
C VAL A 46 1.66 -5.13 8.61
N ALA A 47 0.65 -4.74 7.83
CA ALA A 47 -0.58 -4.23 8.40
C ALA A 47 -1.31 -5.33 9.19
N THR A 48 -1.93 -4.95 10.29
CA THR A 48 -2.74 -5.86 11.09
C THR A 48 -3.84 -6.48 10.21
N PRO A 49 -3.94 -7.82 10.17
CA PRO A 49 -5.02 -8.48 9.45
C PRO A 49 -6.39 -7.99 9.94
N PRO A 50 -7.35 -7.70 9.05
CA PRO A 50 -8.71 -7.32 9.43
C PRO A 50 -9.34 -8.32 10.40
N ALA A 51 -9.90 -7.84 11.51
CA ALA A 51 -10.50 -8.69 12.52
C ALA A 51 -11.61 -9.61 11.93
N LEU A 52 -12.38 -9.11 10.97
CA LEU A 52 -13.49 -9.85 10.34
C LEU A 52 -13.07 -11.15 9.67
N LEU A 53 -11.81 -11.30 9.28
CA LEU A 53 -11.30 -12.55 8.72
C LEU A 53 -11.25 -13.68 9.75
N ASN A 54 -11.25 -13.36 11.04
CA ASN A 54 -10.98 -14.30 12.13
C ASN A 54 -12.08 -14.41 13.19
N ILE A 55 -13.13 -13.57 13.15
CA ILE A 55 -14.21 -13.59 14.15
C ILE A 55 -15.15 -14.80 13.92
N CYS A 56 -15.85 -14.84 12.79
CA CYS A 56 -16.77 -15.93 12.45
C CYS A 56 -16.93 -16.09 10.93
N THR A 57 -17.71 -17.08 10.49
CA THR A 57 -17.97 -17.30 9.05
C THR A 57 -18.72 -16.14 8.42
N GLU A 58 -19.76 -15.61 9.09
CA GLU A 58 -20.55 -14.49 8.59
C GLU A 58 -19.72 -13.21 8.41
N SER A 59 -18.90 -12.86 9.41
CA SER A 59 -18.01 -11.70 9.30
C SER A 59 -17.01 -11.86 8.15
N ARG A 60 -16.50 -13.07 7.94
CA ARG A 60 -15.56 -13.39 6.87
C ARG A 60 -16.22 -13.26 5.49
N GLU A 61 -17.45 -13.73 5.33
CA GLU A 61 -18.20 -13.60 4.08
C GLU A 61 -18.45 -12.14 3.73
N VAL A 62 -18.89 -11.33 4.70
CA VAL A 62 -19.07 -9.88 4.54
C VAL A 62 -17.76 -9.22 4.10
N PHE A 63 -16.65 -9.58 4.74
CA PHE A 63 -15.32 -9.06 4.37
C PHE A 63 -14.92 -9.46 2.95
N LEU A 64 -15.03 -10.73 2.58
CA LEU A 64 -14.63 -11.25 1.27
C LEU A 64 -15.53 -10.74 0.13
N SER A 65 -16.74 -10.28 0.43
CA SER A 65 -17.60 -9.62 -0.56
C SER A 65 -17.05 -8.27 -1.05
N ARG A 66 -16.26 -7.57 -0.23
CA ARG A 66 -15.70 -6.24 -0.54
C ARG A 66 -14.19 -6.24 -0.78
N TYR A 67 -13.47 -7.20 -0.20
CA TYR A 67 -12.01 -7.26 -0.25
C TYR A 67 -11.56 -8.46 -1.08
N THR A 68 -10.70 -8.18 -2.08
CA THR A 68 -10.10 -9.21 -2.92
C THR A 68 -8.67 -9.47 -2.47
N LYS A 69 -8.23 -10.73 -2.56
CA LYS A 69 -6.82 -11.08 -2.37
C LYS A 69 -5.96 -10.46 -3.48
N LEU A 70 -4.97 -9.65 -3.14
CA LEU A 70 -4.10 -8.99 -4.10
C LEU A 70 -3.12 -9.99 -4.71
N ILE A 71 -3.09 -10.11 -6.04
CA ILE A 71 -2.12 -10.93 -6.77
C ILE A 71 -1.17 -9.98 -7.49
N LEU A 72 0.06 -9.85 -7.00
CA LEU A 72 1.10 -9.08 -7.69
C LEU A 72 1.82 -9.92 -8.74
N SER A 73 2.23 -11.15 -8.42
CA SER A 73 2.73 -12.09 -9.42
C SER A 73 1.86 -13.35 -9.41
N PRO A 74 1.47 -13.90 -10.58
CA PRO A 74 0.68 -15.13 -10.66
C PRO A 74 1.47 -16.36 -10.14
N ASP A 75 2.80 -16.30 -10.13
CA ASP A 75 3.66 -17.40 -9.71
C ASP A 75 3.73 -17.56 -8.18
N TYR A 76 3.30 -16.54 -7.44
CA TYR A 76 3.42 -16.52 -5.99
C TYR A 76 2.11 -16.22 -5.28
N PRO A 77 1.81 -16.95 -4.20
CA PRO A 77 0.64 -16.66 -3.41
C PRO A 77 0.77 -15.32 -2.68
N SER A 78 -0.38 -14.82 -2.22
CA SER A 78 -0.48 -13.60 -1.43
C SER A 78 -1.42 -13.81 -0.26
N SER A 79 -1.05 -13.29 0.89
CA SER A 79 -1.90 -13.23 2.09
C SER A 79 -2.58 -11.87 2.26
N VAL A 80 -2.37 -10.95 1.32
CA VAL A 80 -2.84 -9.56 1.42
C VAL A 80 -4.23 -9.41 0.80
N TYR A 81 -5.16 -8.85 1.56
CA TYR A 81 -6.51 -8.49 1.09
C TYR A 81 -6.66 -6.98 0.97
N VAL A 82 -7.15 -6.54 -0.19
CA VAL A 82 -7.31 -5.12 -0.52
C VAL A 82 -8.68 -4.85 -1.12
N SER A 83 -9.21 -3.66 -0.83
CA SER A 83 -10.30 -3.06 -1.58
C SER A 83 -9.70 -2.08 -2.59
N PHE A 84 -9.79 -2.40 -3.88
CA PHE A 84 -9.27 -1.52 -4.94
C PHE A 84 -9.98 -0.15 -5.00
N GLU A 85 -11.18 -0.06 -4.44
CA GLU A 85 -11.98 1.17 -4.40
C GLU A 85 -11.58 2.10 -3.26
N MET A 86 -11.06 1.60 -2.14
CA MET A 86 -10.77 2.40 -0.94
C MET A 86 -9.31 2.36 -0.51
N ASP A 87 -8.66 1.21 -0.61
CA ASP A 87 -7.30 1.02 -0.09
C ASP A 87 -6.27 1.70 -1.00
N THR A 88 -5.16 2.10 -0.37
CA THR A 88 -3.95 2.54 -1.05
C THR A 88 -2.88 1.48 -0.89
N ILE A 89 -2.45 0.87 -1.99
CA ILE A 89 -1.37 -0.13 -1.96
C ILE A 89 -0.06 0.60 -1.75
N PHE A 90 0.66 0.25 -0.70
CA PHE A 90 1.89 0.93 -0.30
C PHE A 90 3.11 0.04 -0.55
N PHE A 91 4.08 0.55 -1.30
CA PHE A 91 5.36 -0.08 -1.53
C PHE A 91 6.42 0.64 -0.70
N ASP A 92 6.93 -0.03 0.33
CA ASP A 92 7.86 0.54 1.31
C ASP A 92 9.23 -0.16 1.35
N SER A 93 9.43 -1.16 0.48
CA SER A 93 10.64 -1.97 0.41
C SER A 93 10.90 -2.44 -1.02
N LEU A 94 12.15 -2.77 -1.32
CA LEU A 94 12.59 -3.42 -2.56
C LEU A 94 12.33 -4.93 -2.56
N GLU A 95 11.69 -5.47 -1.52
CA GLU A 95 11.28 -6.86 -1.41
C GLU A 95 10.22 -7.23 -2.47
N CYS A 96 10.69 -7.61 -3.66
CA CYS A 96 9.91 -8.07 -4.82
C CYS A 96 10.06 -9.58 -5.03
N SER A 97 9.34 -10.15 -6.00
CA SER A 97 9.47 -11.57 -6.34
C SER A 97 10.92 -11.95 -6.75
N PRO A 98 11.30 -13.23 -6.68
CA PRO A 98 12.61 -13.69 -7.15
C PRO A 98 12.87 -13.48 -8.65
N GLN A 99 11.84 -13.21 -9.45
CA GLN A 99 11.89 -13.12 -10.92
C GLN A 99 12.35 -11.75 -11.40
N GLY A 100 12.17 -10.72 -10.57
CA GLY A 100 12.45 -9.36 -10.97
C GLY A 100 12.20 -8.36 -9.87
N ASP A 101 11.91 -7.14 -10.29
CA ASP A 101 11.59 -6.03 -9.41
C ASP A 101 10.10 -5.67 -9.45
N LEU A 102 9.75 -4.56 -8.81
CA LEU A 102 8.37 -4.11 -8.70
C LEU A 102 7.72 -3.88 -10.07
N ALA A 103 8.46 -3.38 -11.06
CA ALA A 103 7.95 -3.21 -12.41
C ALA A 103 7.60 -4.57 -13.05
N TYR A 104 8.46 -5.58 -12.87
CA TYR A 104 8.16 -6.93 -13.34
C TYR A 104 6.89 -7.49 -12.68
N ASP A 105 6.80 -7.39 -11.35
CA ASP A 105 5.63 -7.88 -10.60
C ASP A 105 4.34 -7.17 -11.07
N LEU A 106 4.35 -5.84 -11.19
CA LEU A 106 3.19 -5.08 -11.67
C LEU A 106 2.80 -5.41 -13.12
N ALA A 107 3.78 -5.71 -13.98
CA ALA A 107 3.51 -6.07 -15.37
C ALA A 107 2.84 -7.44 -15.49
N CYS A 108 3.22 -8.39 -14.63
CA CYS A 108 2.63 -9.73 -14.58
C CYS A 108 1.32 -9.79 -13.78
N SER A 109 1.05 -8.79 -12.94
CA SER A 109 -0.13 -8.76 -12.09
C SER A 109 -1.43 -8.72 -12.91
N PRO A 110 -2.39 -9.63 -12.66
CA PRO A 110 -3.74 -9.54 -13.22
C PRO A 110 -4.58 -8.43 -12.56
N HIS A 111 -4.04 -7.75 -11.55
CA HIS A 111 -4.74 -6.73 -10.78
C HIS A 111 -4.16 -5.33 -10.93
N SER A 112 -3.06 -5.17 -11.68
CA SER A 112 -2.42 -3.87 -11.94
C SER A 112 -3.41 -2.82 -12.46
N ASP A 113 -4.27 -3.20 -13.41
CA ASP A 113 -5.31 -2.33 -13.96
C ASP A 113 -6.43 -1.97 -12.96
N ARG A 114 -6.59 -2.73 -11.88
CA ARG A 114 -7.60 -2.45 -10.84
C ARG A 114 -7.09 -1.47 -9.79
N ILE A 115 -5.79 -1.25 -9.70
CA ILE A 115 -5.17 -0.40 -8.68
C ILE A 115 -5.47 1.08 -9.00
N GLN A 116 -6.29 1.70 -8.15
CA GLN A 116 -6.64 3.11 -8.29
C GLN A 116 -5.74 4.03 -7.46
N ARG A 117 -5.19 3.54 -6.35
CA ARG A 117 -4.35 4.32 -5.44
C ARG A 117 -3.11 3.54 -5.06
N CYS A 118 -1.95 4.11 -5.35
CA CYS A 118 -0.69 3.56 -4.90
C CYS A 118 0.08 4.60 -4.08
N ALA A 119 0.89 4.09 -3.16
CA ALA A 119 1.83 4.85 -2.38
C ALA A 119 3.21 4.23 -2.53
N ILE A 120 4.25 5.05 -2.63
CA ILE A 120 5.63 4.60 -2.74
C ILE A 120 6.45 5.39 -1.73
N ASP A 121 7.27 4.70 -0.95
CA ASP A 121 8.21 5.35 -0.03
C ASP A 121 9.23 6.19 -0.82
N VAL A 122 9.56 7.37 -0.33
CA VAL A 122 10.47 8.30 -1.05
C VAL A 122 11.86 7.69 -1.25
N GLN A 123 12.40 6.96 -0.27
CA GLN A 123 13.70 6.31 -0.40
C GLN A 123 13.64 5.21 -1.45
N LEU A 124 12.56 4.43 -1.46
CA LEU A 124 12.32 3.43 -2.50
C LEU A 124 12.24 4.08 -3.88
N TRP A 125 11.50 5.20 -3.99
CA TRP A 125 11.36 5.95 -5.23
C TRP A 125 12.69 6.45 -5.78
N GLU A 126 13.57 6.97 -4.93
CA GLU A 126 14.92 7.38 -5.33
C GLU A 126 15.72 6.21 -5.90
N VAL A 127 15.72 5.07 -5.21
CA VAL A 127 16.45 3.88 -5.65
C VAL A 127 15.94 3.41 -7.00
N LEU A 128 14.62 3.29 -7.19
CA LEU A 128 14.04 2.87 -8.47
C LEU A 128 14.47 3.78 -9.63
N ARG A 129 14.59 5.09 -9.40
CA ARG A 129 15.05 6.03 -10.44
C ARG A 129 16.54 6.00 -10.72
N VAL A 130 17.37 5.63 -9.76
CA VAL A 130 18.82 5.50 -9.99
C VAL A 130 19.12 4.34 -10.93
N PHE A 131 18.38 3.23 -10.80
CA PHE A 131 18.67 2.00 -11.54
C PHE A 131 17.89 1.85 -12.85
N ARG A 132 16.85 2.67 -13.11
CA ARG A 132 15.99 2.55 -14.29
C ARG A 132 16.18 3.72 -15.27
N PHE A 133 16.22 3.39 -16.56
CA PHE A 133 16.22 4.38 -17.66
C PHE A 133 14.89 5.14 -17.77
N ASP A 134 13.77 4.53 -17.38
CA ASP A 134 12.46 5.18 -17.30
C ASP A 134 12.01 5.25 -15.83
N SER A 135 12.00 6.46 -15.29
CA SER A 135 11.61 6.74 -13.90
C SER A 135 10.13 6.46 -13.59
N LEU A 136 9.30 6.12 -14.58
CA LEU A 136 7.87 5.88 -14.42
C LEU A 136 7.46 4.44 -14.71
N SER A 137 8.40 3.50 -14.91
CA SER A 137 8.07 2.13 -15.35
C SER A 137 7.00 1.44 -14.52
N GLU A 138 7.08 1.53 -13.21
CA GLU A 138 6.18 0.92 -12.23
C GLU A 138 4.80 1.58 -12.27
N VAL A 139 4.79 2.91 -12.27
CA VAL A 139 3.57 3.72 -12.22
C VAL A 139 2.79 3.64 -13.54
N ARG A 140 3.49 3.52 -14.66
CA ARG A 140 2.85 3.38 -15.98
C ARG A 140 2.07 2.08 -16.08
N LEU A 141 2.54 1.00 -15.47
CA LEU A 141 1.83 -0.29 -15.50
C LEU A 141 0.45 -0.22 -14.82
N LEU A 142 0.22 0.78 -13.97
CA LEU A 142 -1.06 1.03 -13.31
C LEU A 142 -1.97 1.93 -14.16
N ARG A 143 -2.63 1.37 -15.18
CA ARG A 143 -3.37 2.16 -16.18
C ARG A 143 -4.53 3.01 -15.64
N ASN A 144 -5.14 2.55 -14.55
CA ASN A 144 -6.29 3.21 -13.93
C ASN A 144 -5.95 3.90 -12.60
N VAL A 145 -4.66 4.13 -12.34
CA VAL A 145 -4.25 4.86 -11.13
C VAL A 145 -4.75 6.30 -11.18
N GLN A 146 -5.39 6.72 -10.11
CA GLN A 146 -5.96 8.05 -9.91
C GLN A 146 -5.12 8.87 -8.92
N THR A 147 -4.50 8.19 -7.96
CA THR A 147 -3.69 8.82 -6.91
C THR A 147 -2.39 8.08 -6.72
N ILE A 148 -1.29 8.83 -6.78
CA ILE A 148 0.04 8.36 -6.42
C ILE A 148 0.50 9.17 -5.22
N ALA A 149 0.76 8.52 -4.10
CA ALA A 149 1.29 9.16 -2.91
C ALA A 149 2.78 8.84 -2.76
N LEU A 150 3.62 9.86 -2.67
CA LEU A 150 4.97 9.68 -2.15
C LEU A 150 4.90 9.78 -0.62
N VAL A 151 5.42 8.76 0.07
CA VAL A 151 5.35 8.65 1.52
C VAL A 151 6.73 8.89 2.10
N LEU A 152 6.83 9.91 2.94
CA LEU A 152 8.02 10.19 3.72
C LEU A 152 7.84 9.59 5.10
N ARG A 153 8.58 8.52 5.40
CA ARG A 153 8.69 8.01 6.76
C ARG A 153 9.66 8.91 7.50
N ARG A 154 9.23 9.51 8.61
CA ARG A 154 10.20 10.11 9.54
C ARG A 154 11.18 9.01 9.96
N GLY A 155 12.47 9.32 9.86
CA GLY A 155 13.57 8.37 9.91
C GLY A 155 13.29 7.19 10.83
N ARG A 156 13.40 5.97 10.29
CA ARG A 156 13.79 4.84 11.13
C ARG A 156 15.09 5.26 11.78
N GLU A 157 15.09 5.51 13.08
CA GLU A 157 16.28 5.20 13.86
C GLU A 157 16.55 3.73 13.54
N CYS A 158 17.50 3.47 12.66
CA CYS A 158 18.16 2.18 12.66
C CYS A 158 18.63 2.01 14.10
N THR A 159 17.96 1.14 14.86
CA THR A 159 18.47 0.65 16.12
C THR A 159 19.65 -0.26 15.81
N ASP A 160 20.74 0.35 15.37
CA ASP A 160 22.09 -0.13 15.57
C ASP A 160 22.77 0.97 16.39
N ASP A 161 23.14 0.61 17.61
CA ASP A 161 23.71 1.48 18.63
C ASP A 161 24.79 2.41 18.06
N ILE A 162 24.64 3.72 18.28
CA ILE A 162 25.64 4.60 18.89
C ILE A 162 24.92 5.93 19.20
N SER A 163 24.90 6.26 20.48
CA SER A 163 24.39 7.51 21.01
C SER A 163 25.34 8.64 20.64
N LEU A 164 24.86 9.62 19.86
CA LEU A 164 25.23 11.04 19.88
C LEU A 164 24.26 11.81 18.96
N ASP A 165 24.02 13.09 19.29
CA ASP A 165 23.38 14.11 18.44
C ASP A 165 21.86 14.29 18.47
N ARG A 166 21.36 14.75 19.63
CA ARG A 166 19.99 15.29 19.79
C ARG A 166 19.78 16.70 19.21
N GLU A 167 20.80 17.38 18.70
CA GLU A 167 20.69 18.75 18.15
C GLU A 167 20.68 18.81 16.60
N MET A 168 21.02 17.73 15.89
CA MET A 168 21.10 17.68 14.42
C MET A 168 19.76 17.33 13.73
N GLY A 169 18.75 16.90 14.49
CA GLY A 169 17.45 16.44 13.97
C GLY A 169 16.55 17.53 13.38
N VAL A 170 16.71 18.79 13.80
CA VAL A 170 15.84 19.90 13.32
C VAL A 170 16.29 20.42 11.95
N VAL A 171 17.59 20.40 11.68
CA VAL A 171 18.17 20.87 10.40
C VAL A 171 17.99 19.83 9.30
N ASN A 172 18.14 18.54 9.61
CA ASN A 172 17.86 17.44 8.67
C ASN A 172 16.37 17.36 8.31
N ALA A 173 15.45 17.56 9.25
CA ALA A 173 14.02 17.54 8.95
C ALA A 173 13.58 18.67 7.99
N ALA A 174 14.28 19.81 7.97
CA ALA A 174 14.02 20.89 7.03
C ALA A 174 14.61 20.62 5.63
N GLY A 175 15.76 19.96 5.56
CA GLY A 175 16.37 19.48 4.31
C GLY A 175 15.53 18.39 3.65
N GLU A 176 15.21 17.33 4.40
CA GLU A 176 14.36 16.21 3.94
C GLU A 176 13.01 16.69 3.40
N ARG A 177 12.38 17.68 4.06
CA ARG A 177 11.11 18.26 3.59
C ARG A 177 11.24 19.00 2.26
N ARG A 178 12.35 19.71 2.01
CA ARG A 178 12.59 20.41 0.75
C ARG A 178 12.84 19.42 -0.38
N ASP A 179 13.63 18.38 -0.12
CA ASP A 179 13.93 17.34 -1.11
C ASP A 179 12.67 16.53 -1.46
N SER A 180 11.83 16.26 -0.47
CA SER A 180 10.54 15.56 -0.66
C SER A 180 9.55 16.34 -1.51
N LEU A 181 9.44 17.65 -1.28
CA LEU A 181 8.61 18.52 -2.11
C LEU A 181 9.14 18.55 -3.55
N PHE A 182 10.47 18.62 -3.71
CA PHE A 182 11.10 18.53 -5.01
C PHE A 182 10.76 17.21 -5.72
N TYR A 183 10.75 16.07 -5.02
CA TYR A 183 10.34 14.79 -5.63
C TYR A 183 8.89 14.76 -6.07
N ALA A 184 7.97 15.24 -5.23
CA ALA A 184 6.56 15.32 -5.59
C ALA A 184 6.33 16.25 -6.79
N GLU A 185 7.00 17.40 -6.84
CA GLU A 185 6.92 18.32 -7.98
C GLU A 185 7.55 17.76 -9.24
N ASN A 186 8.68 17.08 -9.14
CA ASN A 186 9.35 16.44 -10.27
C ASN A 186 8.49 15.31 -10.83
N LEU A 187 7.91 14.45 -9.98
CA LEU A 187 6.96 13.43 -10.39
C LEU A 187 5.73 14.04 -11.07
N ARG A 188 5.17 15.13 -10.53
CA ARG A 188 4.08 15.87 -11.20
C ARG A 188 4.50 16.33 -12.58
N LYS A 189 5.65 16.99 -12.72
CA LYS A 189 6.17 17.47 -14.01
C LYS A 189 6.31 16.32 -15.00
N MET A 190 6.93 15.20 -14.58
CA MET A 190 7.10 14.00 -15.40
C MET A 190 5.76 13.40 -15.87
N LEU A 191 4.74 13.41 -15.01
CA LEU A 191 3.41 12.92 -15.38
C LEU A 191 2.69 13.85 -16.37
N TYR A 192 2.97 15.16 -16.35
CA TYR A 192 2.34 16.14 -17.24
C TYR A 192 3.06 16.36 -18.58
N THR A 193 4.33 15.98 -18.73
CA THR A 193 5.08 16.12 -19.99
C THR A 193 4.52 15.22 -21.11
N GLY A 194 4.28 15.78 -22.31
CA GLY A 194 3.32 15.31 -23.32
C GLY A 194 3.39 13.88 -23.91
N LEU A 195 4.29 13.00 -23.48
CA LEU A 195 4.34 11.59 -23.89
C LEU A 195 3.45 10.66 -23.04
N THR A 196 2.89 11.17 -21.94
CA THR A 196 2.22 10.38 -20.91
C THR A 196 0.69 10.48 -20.95
N ARG A 197 0.08 11.58 -21.40
CA ARG A 197 -1.38 11.79 -21.25
C ARG A 197 -2.28 10.71 -21.84
N SER A 198 -1.85 10.00 -22.89
CA SER A 198 -2.63 8.92 -23.52
C SER A 198 -2.55 7.58 -22.80
N HIS A 199 -1.67 7.43 -21.81
CA HIS A 199 -1.38 6.15 -21.19
C HIS A 199 -2.37 5.79 -20.05
N TRP A 200 -2.98 6.78 -19.40
CA TRP A 200 -3.90 6.56 -18.28
C TRP A 200 -5.35 6.72 -18.73
N GLY A 201 -6.17 5.70 -18.49
CA GLY A 201 -7.56 5.64 -18.96
C GLY A 201 -8.45 6.74 -18.37
N ASN A 202 -8.14 7.22 -17.16
CA ASN A 202 -8.92 8.22 -16.42
C ASN A 202 -8.24 9.60 -16.36
N GLY A 203 -7.23 9.83 -17.20
CA GLY A 203 -6.40 11.05 -17.16
C GLY A 203 -5.20 10.94 -16.23
N VAL A 204 -4.43 12.03 -16.14
CA VAL A 204 -3.15 12.05 -15.40
C VAL A 204 -3.41 11.87 -13.89
N PRO A 205 -2.72 10.92 -13.22
CA PRO A 205 -2.93 10.69 -11.79
C PRO A 205 -2.52 11.90 -10.95
N SER A 206 -3.28 12.13 -9.86
CA SER A 206 -2.95 13.12 -8.86
C SER A 206 -1.77 12.65 -8.01
N VAL A 207 -0.79 13.54 -7.81
CA VAL A 207 0.37 13.25 -6.95
C VAL A 207 0.17 13.91 -5.59
N GLN A 208 0.27 13.11 -4.53
CA GLN A 208 0.18 13.55 -3.14
C GLN A 208 1.51 13.29 -2.44
N LEU A 209 1.84 14.11 -1.45
CA LEU A 209 2.93 13.84 -0.50
C LEU A 209 2.31 13.55 0.86
N ARG A 210 2.66 12.43 1.47
CA ARG A 210 2.19 12.00 2.79
C ARG A 210 3.37 11.86 3.73
N PHE A 211 3.16 12.22 4.99
CA PHE A 211 4.15 12.07 6.05
C PHE A 211 3.62 11.00 7.02
N LEU A 212 4.42 9.97 7.25
CA LEU A 212 4.15 8.87 8.20
C LEU A 212 5.14 8.88 9.35
#